data_AF-A0A8J6MQQ6-F1
#
_entry.id   AF-A0A8J6MQQ6-F1
#
_cell.length_a   1.000
_cell.length_b   1.000
_cell.length_c   1.000
_cell.angle_alpha   90.00
_cell.angle_beta   90.00
_cell.angle_gamma   90.00
#
_symmetry.space_group_name_H-M   'P 1'
#
loop_
_entity.id
_entity.type
_entity.pdbx_description
1 polymer ?
#
loop_
_entity_poly.entity_id
_entity_poly.type
_entity_poly.pdbx_seq_one_letter_code
_entity_poly.pdbx_strand_id
1 'polypeptide(L)' 'MNNQDLNTLYHCVYDLKYHLVLVTKFRRKCINKAVLKRLEEHFKRLLETWECQLLEFNGEADHVHILMALNPKVQ' A
#
# COMPACT_ATOMS: atom_id res chain seq x y z
N MET A 1 25.77 13.53 -1.55
CA MET A 1 25.22 12.44 -0.70
C MET A 1 23.71 12.56 -0.79
N ASN A 2 23.00 11.55 -1.30
CA ASN A 2 21.54 11.57 -1.35
C ASN A 2 21.02 11.49 0.08
N ASN A 3 20.37 12.56 0.54
CA ASN A 3 19.70 12.57 1.82
C ASN A 3 18.46 11.67 1.66
N GLN A 4 18.52 10.46 2.21
CA GLN A 4 17.33 9.62 2.31
C GLN A 4 16.52 10.12 3.50
N ASP A 5 15.27 10.51 3.26
CA ASP A 5 14.34 10.84 4.34
C ASP A 5 13.95 9.55 5.07
N LEU A 6 14.64 9.28 6.17
CA LEU A 6 14.45 8.08 7.00
C LEU A 6 13.50 8.37 8.16
N ASN A 7 12.62 7.42 8.45
CA ASN A 7 11.74 7.50 9.61
C ASN A 7 12.46 7.01 10.87
N THR A 8 12.11 7.55 12.02
CA THR A 8 12.74 7.20 13.31
C THR A 8 11.69 6.85 14.36
N LEU A 9 11.99 5.81 15.15
CA LEU A 9 11.33 5.45 16.39
C LEU A 9 12.36 5.46 17.52
N TYR A 10 11.91 5.24 18.77
CA TYR A 10 12.78 5.25 19.95
C TYR A 10 14.01 4.35 19.86
N HIS A 11 13.94 3.23 19.13
CA HIS A 11 15.00 2.22 19.07
C HIS A 11 15.36 1.79 17.64
N CYS A 12 14.83 2.43 16.61
CA CYS A 12 15.18 2.09 15.23
C CYS A 12 15.01 3.27 14.27
N VAL A 13 15.75 3.20 13.17
CA VAL A 13 15.62 4.05 12.00
C VAL A 13 15.24 3.15 10.83
N TYR A 14 14.25 3.53 10.03
CA TYR A 14 13.69 2.64 9.01
C TYR A 14 13.16 3.39 7.78
N ASP A 15 13.21 2.69 6.65
CA ASP A 15 12.47 3.02 5.43
C ASP A 15 11.96 1.69 4.84
N LEU A 16 10.73 1.33 5.16
CA LEU A 16 10.14 0.04 4.80
C LEU A 16 9.05 0.24 3.76
N LYS A 17 9.39 0.04 2.48
CA LYS A 17 8.46 0.14 1.36
C LYS A 17 8.18 -1.23 0.77
N TYR A 18 6.90 -1.56 0.61
CA TYR A 18 6.45 -2.83 0.05
C TYR A 18 5.61 -2.60 -1.20
N HIS A 19 5.89 -3.37 -2.25
CA HIS A 19 5.06 -3.45 -3.44
C HIS A 19 4.22 -4.72 -3.38
N LEU A 20 2.94 -4.57 -3.07
CA LEU A 20 1.97 -5.64 -2.98
C LEU A 20 1.14 -5.71 -4.26
N VAL A 21 1.07 -6.89 -4.87
CA VAL A 21 0.22 -7.17 -6.03
C VAL A 21 -0.85 -8.18 -5.63
N LEU A 22 -2.11 -7.79 -5.74
CA LEU A 22 -3.25 -8.65 -5.46
C LEU A 22 -4.02 -8.96 -6.74
N VAL A 23 -4.24 -10.24 -6.99
CA VAL A 23 -4.91 -10.72 -8.19
C VAL A 23 -6.31 -11.22 -7.83
N THR A 24 -7.27 -10.93 -8.69
CA THR A 24 -8.64 -11.43 -8.56
C THR A 24 -8.69 -12.96 -8.66
N LYS A 25 -9.68 -13.56 -8.03
CA LYS A 25 -9.89 -15.01 -8.11
C LYS A 25 -10.06 -15.43 -9.57
N PHE A 26 -9.20 -16.34 -10.03
CA PHE A 26 -9.10 -16.79 -11.43
C PHE A 26 -8.77 -15.68 -12.46
N ARG A 27 -8.13 -14.57 -12.05
CA ARG A 27 -7.83 -13.43 -12.94
C ARG A 27 -9.07 -12.90 -13.69
N ARG A 28 -10.21 -12.91 -13.01
CA ARG A 28 -11.44 -12.36 -13.59
C ARG A 28 -11.30 -10.85 -13.73
N LYS A 29 -11.63 -10.33 -14.91
CA LYS A 29 -11.62 -8.90 -15.23
C LYS A 29 -12.79 -8.16 -14.58
N CYS A 30 -12.91 -8.21 -13.25
CA CYS A 30 -14.04 -7.67 -12.48
C CYS A 30 -13.76 -6.32 -11.81
N ILE A 31 -12.54 -5.80 -11.90
CA ILE A 31 -12.18 -4.49 -11.37
C ILE A 31 -12.51 -3.44 -12.44
N ASN A 32 -13.53 -2.63 -12.16
CA ASN A 32 -13.85 -1.44 -12.93
C ASN A 32 -13.43 -0.17 -12.16
N LYS A 33 -13.58 1.01 -12.77
CA LYS A 33 -13.16 2.28 -12.14
C LYS A 33 -13.81 2.53 -10.77
N ALA A 34 -15.09 2.17 -10.60
CA ALA A 34 -15.81 2.36 -9.35
C ALA A 34 -15.30 1.39 -8.26
N VAL A 35 -15.03 0.13 -8.63
CA VAL A 35 -14.44 -0.87 -7.73
C VAL A 35 -13.00 -0.46 -7.36
N LEU A 36 -12.19 -0.02 -8.32
CA LEU A 36 -10.81 0.41 -8.09
C LEU A 36 -10.76 1.59 -7.10
N LYS A 37 -11.59 2.62 -7.31
CA LYS A 37 -11.69 3.76 -6.39
C LYS A 37 -12.09 3.32 -4.97
N ARG A 38 -13.07 2.42 -4.87
CA ARG A 38 -13.50 1.92 -3.57
C ARG A 38 -12.43 1.08 -2.87
N LEU A 39 -11.66 0.29 -3.62
CA LEU A 39 -10.52 -0.45 -3.08
C LEU A 39 -9.46 0.52 -2.54
N GLU A 40 -9.11 1.56 -3.30
CA GLU A 40 -8.17 2.60 -2.87
C GLU A 40 -8.60 3.25 -1.55
N GLU A 41 -9.87 3.66 -1.44
CA GLU A 41 -10.44 4.23 -0.21
C GLU A 41 -10.33 3.26 0.98
N HIS A 42 -10.58 1.96 0.76
CA HIS A 42 -10.44 0.93 1.79
C HIS A 42 -8.99 0.71 2.22
N PHE A 43 -8.05 0.62 1.27
CA PHE A 43 -6.63 0.46 1.57
C PHE A 43 -6.05 1.67 2.30
N LYS A 44 -6.43 2.88 1.88
CA LYS A 44 -6.01 4.11 2.55
C LYS A 44 -6.45 4.11 4.01
N ARG A 45 -7.73 3.83 4.29
CA ARG A 45 -8.26 3.77 5.66
C ARG A 45 -7.60 2.66 6.49
N LEU A 46 -7.34 1.50 5.89
CA LEU A 46 -6.68 0.38 6.57
C LEU A 46 -5.25 0.77 6.97
N LEU A 47 -4.48 1.34 6.06
CA LEU A 47 -3.10 1.76 6.31
C LEU A 47 -3.03 2.90 7.33
N GLU A 48 -3.94 3.87 7.27
CA GLU A 48 -4.06 4.92 8.29
C GLU A 48 -4.31 4.34 9.70
N THR A 49 -5.14 3.30 9.81
CA THR A 49 -5.41 2.62 11.09
C THR A 49 -4.17 1.91 11.63
N TRP A 50 -3.24 1.51 10.76
CA TRP A 50 -1.98 0.86 11.12
C TRP A 50 -0.81 1.83 11.22
N GLU A 51 -1.05 3.14 11.24
CA GLU A 51 0.00 4.18 11.23
C GLU A 51 0.98 4.00 10.05
N CYS A 52 0.47 3.52 8.92
CA CYS A 52 1.18 3.28 7.67
C CYS A 52 0.71 4.25 6.58
N GLN A 53 1.47 4.34 5.49
CA GLN A 53 1.16 5.25 4.39
C GLN A 53 0.95 4.49 3.09
N LEU A 54 -0.12 4.85 2.37
CA LEU A 54 -0.32 4.46 0.98
C LEU A 54 0.46 5.45 0.09
N LEU A 55 1.49 4.97 -0.60
CA LEU A 55 2.33 5.80 -1.47
C LEU A 55 1.77 5.85 -2.89
N GLU A 56 1.42 4.70 -3.45
CA GLU A 56 0.80 4.58 -4.77
C GLU A 56 -0.24 3.47 -4.78
N PHE A 57 -1.31 3.69 -5.55
CA PHE A 57 -2.34 2.68 -5.77
C PHE A 57 -2.76 2.74 -7.24
N ASN A 58 -2.64 1.60 -7.92
CA ASN A 58 -3.09 1.46 -9.30
C ASN A 58 -3.63 0.05 -9.53
N GLY A 59 -4.29 -0.17 -10.67
CA GLY A 59 -4.76 -1.52 -10.99
C GLY A 59 -5.31 -1.64 -12.39
N GLU A 60 -5.32 -2.88 -12.86
CA GLU A 60 -5.97 -3.28 -14.09
C GLU A 60 -7.26 -4.05 -13.78
N ALA A 61 -7.91 -4.58 -14.81
CA ALA A 61 -9.22 -5.21 -14.66
C ALA A 61 -9.20 -6.47 -13.77
N ASP A 62 -8.05 -7.13 -13.61
CA ASP A 62 -7.92 -8.41 -12.90
C ASP A 62 -6.92 -8.39 -11.73
N HIS A 63 -6.22 -7.29 -11.48
CA HIS A 63 -5.27 -7.15 -10.37
C HIS A 63 -5.06 -5.68 -9.93
N VAL A 64 -4.55 -5.49 -8.72
CA VAL A 64 -4.15 -4.19 -8.18
C VAL A 64 -2.70 -4.19 -7.70
N HIS A 65 -2.04 -3.06 -7.88
CA HIS A 65 -0.69 -2.73 -7.42
C HIS A 65 -0.78 -1.71 -6.30
N ILE A 66 -0.12 -2.01 -5.18
CA ILE A 66 -0.15 -1.20 -3.97
C ILE A 66 1.29 -0.97 -3.55
N LEU A 67 1.73 0.29 -3.54
CA LEU A 67 2.98 0.68 -2.92
C LEU A 67 2.66 1.33 -1.58
N MET A 68 3.19 0.75 -0.51
CA MET A 68 2.93 1.22 0.86
C MET A 68 4.23 1.33 1.66
N ALA A 69 4.31 2.36 2.50
CA ALA A 69 5.32 2.48 3.53
C ALA A 69 4.75 1.97 4.86
N LEU A 70 5.40 0.96 5.43
CA LEU A 70 4.97 0.33 6.68
C LEU A 70 5.76 0.83 7.88
N ASN A 71 5.10 0.82 9.03
CA ASN A 71 5.73 1.01 10.34
C ASN A 71 6.20 -0.36 10.87
N PRO A 72 7.45 -0.52 11.34
CA PRO A 72 7.97 -1.79 11.86
C PRO A 72 7.23 -2.32 13.10
N LYS A 73 6.36 -1.51 13.72
CA LYS A 73 5.48 -1.94 14.81
C LYS A 73 4.29 -2.78 14.36
N VAL A 74 3.95 -2.75 13.07
CA VAL A 74 2.82 -3.54 12.54
C VAL A 74 3.23 -5.02 12.56
N GLN A 75 2.53 -5.82 13.38
CA GLN A 75 2.67 -7.27 13.49
C GLN A 75 1.49 -7.99 12.85
#